data_AF-A0A926XH58-F1
#
_entry.id   AF-A0A926XH58-F1
#
_cell.length_a   1.000
_cell.length_b   1.000
_cell.length_c   1.000
_cell.angle_alpha   90.00
_cell.angle_beta   90.00
_cell.angle_gamma   90.00
#
_symmetry.space_group_name_H-M   'P 1'
#
loop_
_entity.id
_entity.type
_entity.pdbx_description
1 polymer ?
#
loop_
_entity_poly.entity_id
_entity_poly.type
_entity_poly.pdbx_seq_one_letter_code
_entity_poly.pdbx_strand_id
1 'polypeptide(L)'
;MSEITMGTASRYWLLMKIDSFGKCRTEEVELAKAFFLTQFPELSDREDMPDREIQRQLMQWFQNDDPRRQMAEVCLRCFISHQIQEFCLELEQKFGKNHDFT
;
A
#
# COMPACT_ATOMS: atom_id res chain seq x y z
N MET A 1 1.15 -21.17 7.44
CA MET A 1 0.74 -20.66 6.12
C MET A 1 1.40 -19.32 5.96
N SER A 2 2.18 -19.17 4.89
CA SER A 2 3.30 -18.25 4.78
C SER A 2 2.93 -16.79 5.02
N GLU A 3 3.37 -16.25 6.16
CA GLU A 3 3.61 -14.82 6.33
C GLU A 3 4.73 -14.46 5.36
N ILE A 4 4.36 -14.01 4.17
CA ILE A 4 5.26 -13.21 3.37
C ILE A 4 5.42 -11.94 4.19
N THR A 5 6.55 -11.77 4.86
CA THR A 5 7.03 -10.45 5.27
C THR A 5 7.21 -9.65 3.98
N MET A 6 6.10 -9.10 3.49
CA MET A 6 6.06 -8.19 2.37
C MET A 6 6.91 -7.01 2.79
N GLY A 7 8.04 -6.81 2.13
CA GLY A 7 8.85 -5.61 2.33
C GLY A 7 7.95 -4.38 2.25
N THR A 8 8.16 -3.42 3.14
CA THR A 8 7.35 -2.18 3.27
C THR A 8 7.08 -1.50 1.92
N ALA A 9 8.05 -1.57 1.00
CA ALA A 9 7.93 -1.06 -0.35
C ALA A 9 6.76 -1.64 -1.16
N SER A 10 6.41 -2.92 -0.97
CA SER A 10 5.36 -3.55 -1.78
C SER A 10 3.98 -2.96 -1.55
N ARG A 11 3.79 -2.24 -0.44
CA ARG A 11 2.57 -1.47 -0.17
C ARG A 11 2.25 -0.45 -1.26
N TYR A 12 3.24 -0.04 -2.06
CA TYR A 12 3.07 0.91 -3.15
C TYR A 12 2.70 0.28 -4.50
N TRP A 13 2.65 -1.05 -4.62
CA TRP A 13 2.18 -1.74 -5.85
C TRP A 13 1.29 -2.94 -5.59
N LEU A 14 1.07 -3.32 -4.34
CA LEU A 14 0.07 -4.28 -3.94
C LEU A 14 -1.19 -3.53 -3.52
N LEU A 15 -2.33 -3.85 -4.13
CA LEU A 15 -3.61 -3.24 -3.83
C LEU A 15 -4.45 -4.17 -2.98
N MET A 16 -4.88 -3.71 -1.81
CA MET A 16 -5.87 -4.42 -1.00
C MET A 16 -7.25 -4.23 -1.61
N LYS A 17 -7.91 -5.34 -1.97
CA LYS A 17 -9.28 -5.37 -2.48
C LYS A 17 -10.14 -6.30 -1.62
N ILE A 18 -11.42 -5.99 -1.55
CA ILE A 18 -12.43 -6.87 -0.96
C ILE A 18 -13.13 -7.60 -2.11
N ASP A 19 -13.15 -8.92 -2.07
CA ASP A 19 -13.86 -9.72 -3.07
C ASP A 19 -15.39 -9.74 -2.85
N SER A 20 -16.13 -10.35 -3.77
CA SER A 20 -17.60 -10.48 -3.67
C SER A 20 -18.08 -11.28 -2.47
N PHE A 21 -17.18 -11.98 -1.77
CA PHE A 21 -17.46 -12.75 -0.55
C PHE A 21 -17.02 -12.00 0.72
N GLY A 22 -16.63 -10.72 0.60
CA GLY A 22 -16.21 -9.91 1.74
C GLY A 22 -14.78 -10.22 2.23
N LYS A 23 -14.00 -11.03 1.51
CA LYS A 23 -12.62 -11.36 1.90
C LYS A 23 -11.64 -10.37 1.32
N CYS A 24 -10.70 -9.91 2.17
CA CYS A 24 -9.55 -9.15 1.72
C CYS A 24 -8.62 -10.03 0.88
N ARG A 25 -8.19 -9.49 -0.26
CA ARG A 25 -7.20 -10.09 -1.15
C ARG A 25 -6.23 -9.03 -1.62
N THR A 26 -5.02 -9.48 -1.89
CA THR A 26 -3.96 -8.66 -2.46
C THR A 26 -3.90 -8.85 -3.96
N GLU A 27 -3.90 -7.76 -4.71
CA GLU A 27 -3.70 -7.76 -6.16
C GLU A 27 -2.44 -6.95 -6.50
N GLU A 28 -1.51 -7.57 -7.23
CA GLU A 28 -0.32 -6.87 -7.71
C GLU A 28 -0.65 -6.01 -8.93
N VAL A 29 -0.29 -4.73 -8.87
CA VAL A 29 -0.41 -3.79 -9.98
C VAL A 29 0.95 -3.69 -10.67
N GLU A 30 1.18 -4.55 -11.66
CA GLU A 30 2.47 -4.69 -12.37
C GLU A 30 3.04 -3.36 -12.88
N LEU A 31 2.20 -2.50 -13.44
CA LEU A 31 2.63 -1.18 -13.93
C LEU A 31 3.09 -0.26 -12.79
N ALA A 32 2.42 -0.34 -11.63
CA ALA A 32 2.81 0.43 -10.45
C ALA A 32 4.14 -0.08 -9.88
N LYS A 33 4.34 -1.40 -9.87
CA LYS A 33 5.61 -2.03 -9.44
C LYS A 33 6.76 -1.59 -10.33
N ALA A 34 6.63 -1.73 -11.65
CA ALA A 34 7.65 -1.32 -12.60
C ALA A 34 7.96 0.18 -12.49
N PHE A 35 6.92 1.01 -12.38
CA PHE A 35 7.05 2.45 -12.15
C PHE A 35 7.81 2.75 -10.86
N PHE A 36 7.40 2.14 -9.75
CA PHE A 36 7.98 2.39 -8.43
C PHE A 36 9.46 2.02 -8.39
N LEU A 37 9.81 0.83 -8.87
CA LEU A 37 11.21 0.37 -8.91
C LEU A 37 12.08 1.24 -9.84
N THR A 38 11.49 1.82 -10.89
CA THR A 38 12.20 2.75 -11.79
C THR A 38 12.44 4.11 -11.12
N GLN A 39 11.45 4.64 -10.38
CA GLN A 39 11.57 5.95 -9.74
C GLN A 39 12.38 5.91 -8.44
N PHE A 40 12.41 4.74 -7.77
CA PHE A 40 13.07 4.54 -6.49
C PHE A 40 14.02 3.33 -6.54
N PRO A 41 15.06 3.35 -7.41
CA PRO A 41 15.91 2.18 -7.63
C PRO A 41 16.69 1.76 -6.37
N GLU A 42 17.15 2.73 -5.58
CA GLU A 42 17.87 2.50 -4.32
C GLU A 42 17.03 1.81 -3.23
N LEU A 43 15.73 1.70 -3.48
CA LEU A 43 14.75 1.22 -2.53
C LEU A 43 14.28 -0.21 -2.81
N SER A 44 14.78 -0.83 -3.88
CA SER A 44 14.49 -2.23 -4.19
C SER A 44 15.11 -3.20 -3.18
N ASP A 45 16.19 -2.78 -2.50
CA ASP A 45 17.03 -3.64 -1.64
C ASP A 45 17.01 -3.24 -0.15
N ARG A 46 16.19 -2.25 0.26
CA ARG A 46 16.13 -1.77 1.65
C ARG A 46 14.89 -2.29 2.37
N GLU A 47 15.10 -2.94 3.52
CA GLU A 47 14.02 -3.37 4.43
C GLU A 47 13.36 -2.19 5.16
N ASP A 48 14.14 -1.14 5.46
CA ASP A 48 13.65 0.05 6.16
C ASP A 48 13.61 1.26 5.23
N MET A 49 12.38 1.64 4.90
CA MET A 49 12.05 2.71 3.96
C MET A 49 11.29 3.82 4.69
N PRO A 50 11.75 5.09 4.64
CA PRO A 50 11.00 6.18 5.23
C PRO A 50 9.82 6.55 4.32
N ASP A 51 8.66 5.94 4.58
CA ASP A 51 7.39 6.18 3.88
C ASP A 51 7.10 7.66 3.62
N ARG A 52 7.43 8.51 4.59
CA ARG A 52 7.26 9.97 4.50
C ARG A 52 7.88 10.57 3.24
N GLU A 53 9.07 10.14 2.86
CA GLU A 53 9.80 10.73 1.73
C GLU A 53 9.20 10.29 0.39
N ILE A 54 8.81 9.03 0.28
CA ILE A 54 8.13 8.49 -0.90
C ILE A 54 6.77 9.14 -1.05
N GLN A 55 5.97 9.18 0.01
CA GLN A 55 4.66 9.83 0.01
C GLN A 55 4.77 11.29 -0.38
N ARG A 56 5.77 12.02 0.14
CA ARG A 56 6.04 13.41 -0.25
C ARG A 56 6.30 13.51 -1.74
N GLN A 57 7.15 12.64 -2.30
CA GLN A 57 7.50 12.65 -3.71
C GLN A 57 6.32 12.26 -4.62
N LEU A 58 5.59 11.21 -4.27
CA LEU A 58 4.39 10.78 -4.99
C LEU A 58 3.29 11.85 -4.96
N MET A 59 3.07 12.49 -3.80
CA MET A 59 2.12 13.59 -3.67
C MET A 59 2.51 14.80 -4.52
N GLN A 60 3.80 15.12 -4.61
CA GLN A 60 4.28 16.17 -5.51
C GLN A 60 3.95 15.87 -6.97
N TRP A 61 4.19 14.64 -7.44
CA TRP A 61 3.82 14.28 -8.82
C TRP A 61 2.30 14.24 -9.03
N PHE A 62 1.54 13.84 -8.00
CA PHE A 62 0.09 13.76 -8.09
C PHE A 62 -0.58 15.13 -8.17
N GLN A 63 -0.08 16.11 -7.40
CA GLN A 63 -0.68 17.45 -7.28
C GLN A 63 -0.30 18.40 -8.41
N ASN A 64 0.87 18.19 -9.02
CA ASN A 64 1.34 19.00 -10.14
C ASN A 64 0.97 18.32 -11.47
N ASP A 65 0.93 19.07 -12.57
CA ASP A 65 0.72 18.54 -13.92
C ASP A 65 1.95 17.75 -14.43
N ASP A 66 2.36 16.74 -13.65
CA ASP A 66 3.52 15.89 -13.90
C ASP A 66 3.08 14.67 -14.74
N PRO A 67 3.85 14.25 -15.76
CA PRO A 67 3.56 13.04 -16.54
C PRO A 67 3.40 11.77 -15.69
N ARG A 68 3.99 11.73 -14.49
CA ARG A 68 3.93 10.60 -13.55
C ARG A 68 2.68 10.60 -12.68
N ARG A 69 1.85 11.64 -12.75
CA ARG A 69 0.65 11.84 -11.90
C ARG A 69 -0.21 10.60 -11.77
N GLN A 70 -0.52 9.94 -12.88
CA GLN A 70 -1.38 8.76 -12.88
C GLN A 70 -0.76 7.58 -12.11
N MET A 71 0.52 7.28 -12.34
CA MET A 71 1.19 6.20 -11.62
C MET A 71 1.43 6.55 -10.15
N ALA A 72 1.71 7.82 -9.87
CA ALA A 72 1.82 8.31 -8.50
C ALA A 72 0.50 8.12 -7.73
N GLU A 73 -0.63 8.44 -8.35
CA GLU A 73 -1.96 8.17 -7.79
C GLU A 73 -2.18 6.68 -7.52
N VAL A 74 -1.83 5.80 -8.46
CA VAL A 74 -1.97 4.35 -8.29
C VAL A 74 -1.13 3.84 -7.12
N CYS A 75 0.13 4.29 -7.00
CA CYS A 75 0.99 3.92 -5.87
C CYS A 75 0.42 4.41 -4.52
N LEU A 76 -0.07 5.66 -4.48
CA LEU A 76 -0.72 6.21 -3.29
C LEU A 76 -1.99 5.44 -2.91
N ARG A 77 -2.80 5.03 -3.89
CA ARG A 77 -4.00 4.20 -3.66
C ARG A 77 -3.64 2.83 -3.09
N CYS A 78 -2.59 2.19 -3.59
CA CYS A 78 -2.08 0.93 -3.04
C CYS A 78 -1.66 1.12 -1.57
N PHE A 79 -0.90 2.17 -1.27
CA PHE A 79 -0.45 2.47 0.08
C PHE A 79 -1.62 2.72 1.04
N ILE A 80 -2.58 3.58 0.65
CA ILE A 80 -3.75 3.90 1.46
C ILE A 80 -4.61 2.64 1.70
N SER A 81 -4.72 1.74 0.73
CA SER A 81 -5.48 0.49 0.89
C SER A 81 -4.93 -0.40 2.01
N HIS A 82 -3.60 -0.43 2.18
CA HIS A 82 -2.96 -1.11 3.31
C HIS A 82 -3.22 -0.40 4.62
N GLN A 83 -3.09 0.94 4.68
CA GLN A 83 -3.38 1.70 5.91
C GLN A 83 -4.81 1.48 6.39
N ILE A 84 -5.78 1.42 5.46
CA ILE A 84 -7.18 1.12 5.78
C ILE A 84 -7.30 -0.29 6.37
N GLN A 85 -6.66 -1.29 5.74
CA GLN A 85 -6.69 -2.67 6.24
C GLN A 85 -6.08 -2.78 7.64
N GLU A 86 -4.89 -2.22 7.85
CA GLU A 86 -4.19 -2.22 9.14
C GLU A 86 -5.06 -1.57 10.22
N PHE A 87 -5.63 -0.40 9.94
CA PHE A 87 -6.52 0.29 10.88
C PHE A 87 -7.78 -0.53 11.20
N CYS A 88 -8.39 -1.19 10.21
CA CYS A 88 -9.54 -2.07 10.44
C CYS A 88 -9.18 -3.27 11.32
N LEU A 89 -8.02 -3.89 11.10
CA LEU A 89 -7.53 -4.99 11.92
C LEU A 89 -7.21 -4.54 13.35
N GLU A 90 -6.63 -3.35 13.52
CA GLU A 90 -6.38 -2.76 14.85
C GLU A 90 -7.69 -2.51 15.60
N LEU A 91 -8.72 -1.99 14.92
CA LEU A 91 -10.04 -1.80 15.50
C LEU A 91 -10.67 -3.13 15.93
N GLU A 92 -10.63 -4.15 15.08
CA GLU A 92 -11.11 -5.49 15.41
C GLU A 92 -10.37 -6.08 16.62
N GLN A 93 -9.04 -5.95 16.68
CA GLN A 93 -8.27 -6.43 17.82
C GLN A 93 -8.62 -5.69 19.12
N LYS A 94 -8.81 -4.37 19.03
CA LYS A 94 -9.08 -3.52 20.20
C LYS A 94 -10.50 -3.66 20.74
N PHE A 95 -11.49 -3.83 19.85
CA PHE A 95 -12.90 -3.80 20.23
C PHE A 95 -13.65 -5.11 20.00
N GLY A 96 -13.19 -5.97 19.08
CA GLY A 96 -13.85 -7.23 18.75
C GLY A 96 -13.87 -8.23 19.90
N LYS A 97 -12.83 -8.28 20.74
CA LYS A 97 -12.76 -9.21 21.87
C LYS A 97 -13.65 -8.86 23.06
N ASN A 98 -14.02 -7.58 23.22
CA ASN A 98 -14.68 -7.08 24.44
C ASN A 98 -16.11 -6.56 24.20
N HIS A 99 -16.62 -6.59 22.96
CA HIS A 99 -17.92 -5.99 22.60
C HIS A 99 -18.81 -6.85 21.67
N ASP A 100 -18.67 -8.18 21.68
CA ASP A 100 -19.55 -9.13 20.96
C ASP A 100 -19.68 -8.89 19.44
N PHE A 101 -18.65 -8.37 18.77
CA PHE A 101 -18.61 -8.26 17.30
C PHE A 101 -17.96 -9.51 16.66
N THR A 102 -18.51 -10.70 16.92
CA THR A 102 -18.05 -11.97 16.30
C THR A 102 -19.14 -12.61 15.46
#